data_AF-A0AAJ3YCI8-F1
#
_entry.id   AF-A0AAJ3YCI8-F1
#
_cell.length_a   1.000
_cell.length_b   1.000
_cell.length_c   1.000
_cell.angle_alpha   90.00
_cell.angle_beta   90.00
_cell.angle_gamma   90.00
#
_symmetry.space_group_name_H-M   'P 1'
#
loop_
_entity.id
_entity.type
_entity.pdbx_description
1 polymer ?
#
loop_
_entity_poly.entity_id
_entity_poly.type
_entity_poly.pdbx_seq_one_letter_code
_entity_poly.pdbx_strand_id
1 'polypeptide(L)'
;MSDDDQPHPDEKLMKAVRSMKADLDAIYTQLRDGTYADPDTFVNNWAHLIDRVKKMTPVLSEPGVMEALLRTDVMAAAELLAMTHAVGIIENFMRCLEHQTTERSLKPR
;
A
#
# COMPACT_ATOMS: atom_id res chain seq x y z
N MET A 1 30.55 21.79 -21.31
CA MET A 1 30.15 20.37 -21.23
C MET A 1 29.28 20.26 -20.00
N SER A 2 28.05 19.77 -20.19
CA SER A 2 26.90 19.89 -19.27
C SER A 2 27.05 19.09 -17.99
N ASP A 3 26.75 19.73 -16.86
CA ASP A 3 26.45 19.09 -15.56
C ASP A 3 24.94 19.08 -15.26
N ASP A 4 24.08 19.29 -16.27
CA ASP A 4 22.67 19.66 -16.08
C ASP A 4 21.65 18.55 -16.37
N ASP A 5 22.08 17.29 -16.38
CA ASP A 5 21.22 16.14 -16.76
C ASP A 5 20.85 15.23 -15.57
N GLN A 6 21.08 15.69 -14.33
CA GLN A 6 20.58 14.98 -13.16
C GLN A 6 19.15 15.42 -12.84
N PRO A 7 18.17 14.50 -12.88
CA PRO A 7 16.79 14.85 -12.56
C PRO A 7 16.72 15.41 -11.14
N HIS A 8 15.95 16.50 -10.99
CA HIS A 8 15.74 17.19 -9.73
C HIS A 8 15.33 16.16 -8.66
N PRO A 9 15.77 16.29 -7.38
CA PRO A 9 15.46 15.33 -6.32
C PRO A 9 13.97 14.93 -6.28
N ASP A 10 13.09 15.91 -6.49
CA ASP A 10 11.64 15.74 -6.59
C ASP A 10 11.21 14.80 -7.73
N GLU A 11 11.87 14.85 -8.89
CA GLU A 11 11.54 14.00 -10.04
C GLU A 11 11.95 12.55 -9.80
N LYS A 12 13.12 12.32 -9.17
CA LYS A 12 13.54 10.98 -8.74
C LYS A 12 12.56 10.39 -7.73
N LEU A 13 12.14 11.19 -6.76
CA LEU A 13 11.17 10.80 -5.74
C LEU A 13 9.80 10.49 -6.36
N MET A 14 9.28 11.35 -7.24
CA MET A 14 8.01 11.12 -7.92
C MET A 14 8.05 9.89 -8.83
N LYS A 15 9.19 9.61 -9.48
CA LYS A 15 9.38 8.36 -10.23
C LYS A 15 9.32 7.14 -9.31
N ALA A 16 9.94 7.21 -8.13
CA ALA A 16 9.88 6.12 -7.15
C ALA A 16 8.43 5.90 -6.64
N VAL A 17 7.71 6.98 -6.30
CA VAL A 17 6.30 6.91 -5.87
C VAL A 17 5.42 6.27 -6.94
N ARG A 18 5.57 6.68 -8.20
CA ARG A 18 4.83 6.08 -9.33
C ARG A 18 5.16 4.60 -9.53
N SER A 19 6.42 4.21 -9.38
CA SER A 19 6.81 2.80 -9.47
C SER A 19 6.17 1.97 -8.35
N MET A 20 6.19 2.46 -7.12
CA MET A 20 5.57 1.78 -5.99
C MET A 20 4.03 1.71 -6.13
N LYS A 21 3.41 2.75 -6.72
CA LYS A 21 1.98 2.72 -7.06
C LYS A 21 1.67 1.63 -8.09
N ALA A 22 2.46 1.53 -9.16
CA ALA A 22 2.25 0.51 -10.19
C ALA A 22 2.33 -0.91 -9.60
N ASP A 23 3.26 -1.15 -8.66
CA ASP A 23 3.35 -2.41 -7.92
C ASP A 23 2.07 -2.68 -7.09
N LEU A 24 1.53 -1.65 -6.41
CA LEU A 24 0.29 -1.75 -5.65
C LEU A 24 -0.91 -2.01 -6.56
N ASP A 25 -1.04 -1.29 -7.66
CA ASP A 25 -2.13 -1.42 -8.64
C ASP A 25 -2.21 -2.85 -9.19
N ALA A 26 -1.04 -3.45 -9.50
CA ALA A 26 -0.97 -4.82 -10.00
C ALA A 26 -1.52 -5.82 -8.97
N ILE A 27 -1.11 -5.70 -7.70
CA ILE A 27 -1.59 -6.59 -6.63
C ILE A 27 -3.08 -6.35 -6.35
N TYR A 28 -3.52 -5.09 -6.31
CA TYR A 28 -4.94 -4.75 -6.14
C TYR A 28 -5.82 -5.34 -7.23
N THR A 29 -5.38 -5.24 -8.49
CA THR A 29 -6.11 -5.80 -9.63
C THR A 29 -6.22 -7.31 -9.50
N GLN A 30 -5.14 -7.99 -9.12
CA GLN A 30 -5.19 -9.42 -8.83
C GLN A 30 -6.17 -9.71 -7.70
N LEU A 31 -6.09 -9.03 -6.56
CA LEU A 31 -6.98 -9.29 -5.42
C LEU A 31 -8.46 -9.02 -5.74
N ARG A 32 -8.75 -7.99 -6.54
CA ARG A 32 -10.12 -7.58 -6.89
C ARG A 32 -10.74 -8.48 -7.96
N ASP A 33 -9.99 -8.75 -9.03
CA ASP A 33 -10.53 -9.35 -10.26
C ASP A 33 -9.98 -10.76 -10.53
N GLY A 34 -9.03 -11.23 -9.72
CA GLY A 34 -8.36 -12.51 -9.88
C GLY A 34 -9.31 -13.69 -9.68
N THR A 35 -9.36 -14.57 -10.68
CA THR A 35 -10.03 -15.87 -10.55
C THR A 35 -9.01 -16.89 -10.08
N TYR A 36 -8.96 -17.12 -8.78
CA TYR A 36 -8.01 -18.04 -8.16
C TYR A 36 -8.51 -19.47 -8.18
N ALA A 37 -7.66 -20.41 -8.60
CA ALA A 37 -7.93 -21.83 -8.44
C ALA A 37 -7.70 -22.31 -6.98
N ASP A 38 -6.93 -21.56 -6.21
CA ASP A 38 -6.51 -21.88 -4.85
C ASP A 38 -6.62 -20.64 -3.94
N PRO A 39 -7.35 -20.72 -2.81
CA PRO A 39 -7.40 -19.66 -1.80
C PRO A 39 -6.02 -19.19 -1.31
N ASP A 40 -5.00 -20.06 -1.29
CA ASP A 40 -3.65 -19.69 -0.85
C ASP A 40 -3.03 -18.62 -1.76
N THR A 41 -3.43 -18.56 -3.04
CA THR A 41 -2.98 -17.50 -3.94
C THR A 41 -3.53 -16.13 -3.51
N PHE A 42 -4.78 -16.08 -3.06
CA PHE A 42 -5.37 -14.85 -2.52
C PHE A 42 -4.61 -14.41 -1.26
N VAL A 43 -4.35 -15.34 -0.33
CA VAL A 43 -3.61 -15.07 0.91
C VAL A 43 -2.20 -14.56 0.62
N ASN A 44 -1.49 -15.15 -0.33
CA ASN A 44 -0.16 -14.70 -0.75
C ASN A 44 -0.19 -13.28 -1.34
N ASN A 45 -1.14 -13.00 -2.23
CA ASN A 45 -1.31 -11.66 -2.80
C ASN A 45 -1.67 -10.63 -1.73
N TRP A 46 -2.49 -11.02 -0.75
CA TRP A 46 -2.84 -10.17 0.39
C TRP A 46 -1.60 -9.85 1.26
N ALA A 47 -0.77 -10.86 1.56
CA ALA A 47 0.48 -10.66 2.30
C ALA A 47 1.44 -9.73 1.55
N HIS A 48 1.55 -9.89 0.23
CA HIS A 48 2.33 -8.98 -0.61
C HIS A 48 1.78 -7.55 -0.59
N LEU A 49 0.45 -7.37 -0.65
CA LEU A 49 -0.15 -6.04 -0.56
C LEU A 49 0.22 -5.34 0.75
N ILE A 50 0.11 -6.05 1.87
CA ILE A 50 0.48 -5.53 3.20
C ILE A 50 1.95 -5.09 3.22
N ASP A 51 2.87 -5.93 2.73
CA ASP A 51 4.30 -5.60 2.68
C ASP A 51 4.58 -4.35 1.85
N ARG A 52 3.92 -4.20 0.68
CA ARG A 52 4.06 -3.01 -0.16
C ARG A 52 3.51 -1.76 0.51
N VAL A 53 2.34 -1.83 1.14
CA VAL A 53 1.79 -0.70 1.90
C VAL A 53 2.68 -0.29 3.08
N LYS A 54 3.28 -1.25 3.79
CA LYS A 54 4.23 -0.97 4.88
C LYS A 54 5.47 -0.23 4.40
N LYS A 55 5.95 -0.54 3.19
CA LYS A 55 7.08 0.17 2.56
C LYS A 55 6.69 1.55 2.01
N MET A 56 5.47 1.69 1.50
CA MET A 56 4.96 2.94 0.93
C MET A 56 4.62 4.00 1.99
N THR A 57 3.99 3.59 3.10
CA THR A 57 3.48 4.51 4.13
C THR A 57 4.53 5.50 4.64
N PRO A 58 5.77 5.09 4.98
CA PRO A 58 6.80 6.02 5.40
C PRO A 58 7.15 7.06 4.33
N VAL A 59 7.24 6.65 3.06
CA VAL A 59 7.58 7.56 1.94
C VAL A 59 6.48 8.61 1.75
N LEU A 60 5.21 8.21 1.81
CA LEU A 60 4.10 9.17 1.71
C LEU A 60 3.99 10.11 2.92
N SER A 61 4.60 9.73 4.05
CA SER A 61 4.64 10.53 5.27
C SER A 61 5.85 11.47 5.32
N GLU A 62 6.78 11.38 4.36
CA GLU A 62 7.89 12.31 4.28
C GLU A 62 7.39 13.72 3.96
N PRO A 63 7.89 14.76 4.65
CA PRO A 63 7.45 16.13 4.44
C PRO A 63 7.58 16.58 2.98
N GLY A 64 6.51 17.12 2.41
CA GLY A 64 6.49 17.64 1.05
C GLY A 64 6.21 16.61 -0.04
N VAL A 65 6.25 15.30 0.26
CA VAL A 65 6.00 14.25 -0.75
C VAL A 65 4.54 14.24 -1.17
N MET A 66 3.63 14.23 -0.20
CA MET A 66 2.20 14.24 -0.49
C MET A 66 1.77 15.55 -1.15
N GLU A 67 2.31 16.70 -0.72
CA GLU A 67 2.05 17.99 -1.34
C GLU A 67 2.55 18.05 -2.79
N ALA A 68 3.75 17.53 -3.05
CA ALA A 68 4.29 17.43 -4.40
C ALA A 68 3.44 16.51 -5.29
N LEU A 69 2.99 15.38 -4.74
CA LEU A 69 2.14 14.44 -5.46
C LEU A 69 0.77 15.05 -5.76
N LEU A 70 0.12 15.70 -4.78
CA LEU A 70 -1.16 16.39 -4.98
C LEU A 70 -1.09 17.47 -6.06
N ARG A 71 0.04 18.18 -6.16
CA ARG A 71 0.26 19.22 -7.17
C ARG A 71 0.51 18.65 -8.57
N THR A 72 1.17 17.49 -8.66
CA THR A 72 1.63 16.93 -9.94
C THR A 72 0.71 15.85 -10.50
N ASP A 73 0.04 15.10 -9.64
CA ASP A 73 -0.83 13.98 -9.96
C ASP A 73 -1.81 13.69 -8.80
N VAL A 74 -2.90 14.46 -8.75
CA VAL A 74 -3.88 14.39 -7.66
C VAL A 74 -4.59 13.04 -7.61
N MET A 75 -4.75 12.37 -8.75
CA MET A 75 -5.40 11.06 -8.84
C MET A 75 -4.50 9.99 -8.23
N ALA A 76 -3.21 9.98 -8.56
CA ALA A 76 -2.26 9.07 -7.93
C ALA A 76 -2.19 9.28 -6.41
N ALA A 77 -2.23 10.53 -5.93
CA ALA A 77 -2.27 10.82 -4.50
C ALA A 77 -3.51 10.23 -3.82
N ALA A 78 -4.70 10.47 -4.40
CA ALA A 78 -5.96 9.98 -3.86
C ALA A 78 -6.00 8.44 -3.82
N GLU A 79 -5.56 7.78 -4.89
CA GLU A 79 -5.52 6.32 -4.97
C GLU A 79 -4.57 5.71 -3.94
N LEU A 80 -3.37 6.28 -3.79
CA LEU A 80 -2.40 5.80 -2.79
C LEU A 80 -2.89 5.97 -1.35
N LEU A 81 -3.54 7.11 -1.05
CA LEU A 81 -4.17 7.31 0.26
C LEU A 81 -5.28 6.29 0.49
N ALA A 82 -6.17 6.10 -0.49
CA ALA A 82 -7.27 5.14 -0.37
C ALA A 82 -6.76 3.70 -0.13
N MET A 83 -5.74 3.28 -0.87
CA MET A 83 -5.14 1.94 -0.73
C MET A 83 -4.48 1.74 0.63
N THR A 84 -3.64 2.69 1.06
CA THR A 84 -2.93 2.59 2.35
C THR A 84 -3.91 2.58 3.52
N HIS A 85 -4.96 3.41 3.48
CA HIS A 85 -6.01 3.40 4.49
C HIS A 85 -6.85 2.11 4.48
N ALA A 86 -7.24 1.60 3.32
CA ALA A 86 -8.02 0.37 3.22
C ALA A 86 -7.26 -0.82 3.82
N VAL A 87 -5.96 -0.95 3.53
CA VAL A 87 -5.12 -2.00 4.13
C VAL A 87 -5.01 -1.82 5.64
N GLY A 88 -4.80 -0.61 6.13
CA GLY A 88 -4.76 -0.33 7.57
C GLY A 88 -6.05 -0.68 8.31
N ILE A 89 -7.21 -0.40 7.68
CA ILE A 89 -8.54 -0.78 8.22
C ILE A 89 -8.67 -2.30 8.32
N ILE A 90 -8.29 -3.03 7.27
CA ILE A 90 -8.40 -4.50 7.24
C ILE A 90 -7.41 -5.15 8.22
N GLU A 91 -6.17 -4.68 8.29
CA GLU A 91 -5.20 -5.15 9.30
C GLU A 91 -5.71 -4.90 10.73
N ASN A 92 -6.39 -3.78 10.98
CA ASN A 92 -7.02 -3.54 12.27
C ASN A 92 -8.18 -4.53 12.55
N PHE A 93 -9.04 -4.75 11.56
CA PHE A 93 -10.13 -5.72 11.67
C PHE A 93 -9.63 -7.14 11.97
N MET A 94 -8.59 -7.59 11.27
CA MET A 94 -7.98 -8.92 11.50
C MET A 94 -7.43 -9.05 12.93
N ARG A 95 -6.70 -8.03 13.43
CA ARG A 95 -6.22 -8.00 14.83
C ARG A 95 -7.36 -8.08 15.84
N CYS A 96 -8.49 -7.41 15.59
CA CYS A 96 -9.67 -7.51 16.45
C CYS A 96 -10.24 -8.94 16.48
N LEU A 97 -10.30 -9.64 15.33
CA LEU A 97 -10.76 -11.02 15.26
C LEU A 97 -9.83 -11.99 16.00
N GLU A 98 -8.52 -11.82 15.86
CA GLU A 98 -7.51 -12.62 16.58
C GLU A 98 -7.66 -12.45 18.10
N HIS A 99 -7.87 -11.21 18.55
CA HIS A 99 -8.09 -10.92 19.96
C HIS A 99 -9.35 -11.60 20.50
N GLN A 100 -10.49 -11.50 19.81
CA GLN A 100 -11.73 -12.16 20.22
C GLN A 100 -11.61 -13.68 20.26
N THR A 101 -10.88 -14.28 19.32
CA THR A 101 -10.65 -15.73 19.27
C THR A 101 -9.85 -16.19 20.49
N THR A 102 -8.83 -15.41 20.86
CA THR A 102 -7.99 -15.65 22.04
C THR A 102 -8.82 -15.55 23.33
N GLU A 103 -9.60 -14.48 23.48
CA GLU A 103 -10.45 -14.28 24.66
C GLU A 103 -11.53 -15.37 24.82
N ARG A 104 -12.15 -15.82 23.72
CA ARG A 104 -13.13 -16.91 23.74
C ARG A 104 -12.51 -18.25 24.11
N SER A 105 -11.25 -18.48 23.73
CA SER A 105 -10.52 -19.71 24.07
C SER A 105 -10.11 -19.75 25.54
N LEU A 106 -10.03 -18.59 26.21
CA LEU A 106 -9.65 -18.45 27.62
C LEU A 106 -10.85 -18.47 28.59
N LYS A 107 -12.09 -18.34 28.12
CA LYS A 107 -13.29 -18.52 28.96
C LYS A 107 -13.76 -19.98 28.92
N PRO A 108 -13.69 -20.74 30.03
CA PRO A 108 -14.33 -22.06 30.09
C PRO A 108 -15.85 -21.88 29.96
N ARG A 109 -16.48 -22.80 29.22
CA ARG A 109 -17.95 -22.88 29.09
C ARG A 109 -18.61 -23.18 30.42
#